data_AF-A0A7N0UUV8-F1
#
_entry.id   AF-A0A7N0UUV8-F1
#
_cell.length_a   1.000
_cell.length_b   1.000
_cell.length_c   1.000
_cell.angle_alpha   90.00
_cell.angle_beta   90.00
_cell.angle_gamma   90.00
#
_symmetry.space_group_name_H-M   'P 1'
#
loop_
_entity.id
_entity.type
_entity.pdbx_description
1 polymer ?
#
loop_
_entity_poly.entity_id
_entity_poly.type
_entity_poly.pdbx_seq_one_letter_code
_entity_poly.pdbx_strand_id
1 'polypeptide(L)'
;MASISGIRSPSSSSALNLASTRSSFRRVSLAFPSHRSSRHYTHLTTATHSLARDTSSDLALLKKGLVKDPRALWTRFVDWLYQHKELGLYIDVSRVGFTDDFVNIMEPKFQAAFKAMQELEKGAIANPDEGRMVGHYWLRNSNLAPSSRLKSQIDNTLEAVSAFADDVISGKIKPPSSPEGRFTQILSVGIGGSALGPQFVAEALAPDNPPLKIRFIDNTDPAGIDHQIAQLGDELASTLVIVISKSGGTPETRNGLLEVQRAFREAGLDFAKQGVAITQENSLLDNTARIEGWVARFPMFDWVGGRTSVMSAVGLLPAALQGINIREMLAGAALMDEANRTTVVKNNPAALLALCWYWASDGKGLKDMVVLPYKDSLLLFSRYLQQLVMESLGKEFDLDGNRVNQGLTVYGNKGSTDQHAYIQQLREGVHNFFATFIEVLRDRPPGHDWELEPGVTCGDYLFGMLQGTRAALYANDRESITVTVQEVTPRTVGALIALYERAVGIYAAIVNINAYHQPGVEAGKKAAGEVLALQKRVLAILNEASCKQPIEPLTLQEVADRCHAPEDIEMIYKIIAHMAANDRAIIAEGSCGSPRSLKVFGGECNMDDSYA
;
A
#
# COMPACT_ATOMS: atom_id res chain seq x y z
N MET A 1 43.72 21.30 1.38
CA MET A 1 43.77 22.52 0.53
C MET A 1 42.36 22.75 0.01
N ALA A 2 41.68 23.89 0.13
CA ALA A 2 42.09 25.27 0.38
C ALA A 2 41.11 25.96 1.36
N SER A 3 41.54 27.10 1.91
CA SER A 3 40.88 27.91 2.93
C SER A 3 40.95 29.41 2.58
N ILE A 4 40.13 30.22 3.27
CA ILE A 4 40.22 31.71 3.49
C ILE A 4 39.52 32.54 2.39
N SER A 5 38.72 33.60 2.56
CA SER A 5 38.22 34.54 3.62
C SER A 5 37.03 35.32 2.98
N GLY A 6 35.99 35.88 3.62
CA GLY A 6 35.95 36.87 4.70
C GLY A 6 36.23 38.31 4.21
N ILE A 7 35.21 39.20 4.13
CA ILE A 7 35.25 40.68 4.39
C ILE A 7 33.85 41.32 4.15
N ARG A 8 33.63 42.47 4.80
CA ARG A 8 32.37 43.08 5.28
C ARG A 8 32.14 44.49 4.68
N SER A 9 30.86 44.90 4.58
CA SER A 9 30.29 46.29 4.75
C SER A 9 30.28 47.30 3.56
N PRO A 10 29.61 48.49 3.64
CA PRO A 10 28.14 48.72 3.52
C PRO A 10 27.73 50.02 2.72
N SER A 11 26.43 50.26 2.45
CA SER A 11 25.84 51.61 2.16
C SER A 11 24.30 51.53 2.04
N SER A 12 23.50 52.02 2.99
CA SER A 12 22.93 53.38 3.14
C SER A 12 21.74 53.74 2.22
N SER A 13 20.55 53.94 2.81
CA SER A 13 19.59 54.96 2.35
C SER A 13 18.64 55.39 3.49
N SER A 14 18.60 56.70 3.70
CA SER A 14 17.72 57.52 4.56
C SER A 14 16.28 57.53 4.03
N ALA A 15 15.27 57.23 4.86
CA ALA A 15 14.45 58.13 5.69
C ALA A 15 13.60 59.18 4.93
N LEU A 16 12.27 59.05 5.06
CA LEU A 16 11.30 60.17 5.09
C LEU A 16 10.05 59.75 5.89
N ASN A 17 9.74 60.56 6.90
CA ASN A 17 8.61 60.45 7.84
C ASN A 17 7.29 60.95 7.22
N LEU A 18 6.16 60.42 7.69
CA LEU A 18 4.97 61.22 8.02
C LEU A 18 4.01 60.47 8.95
N ALA A 19 3.42 61.22 9.87
CA ALA A 19 2.81 60.78 11.12
C ALA A 19 1.29 60.53 11.04
N SER A 20 0.82 59.72 12.00
CA SER A 20 -0.44 59.84 12.76
C SER A 20 -1.79 59.81 12.02
N THR A 21 -2.62 58.81 12.33
CA THR A 21 -3.90 59.04 13.06
C THR A 21 -4.52 57.70 13.52
N ARG A 22 -4.98 57.67 14.78
CA ARG A 22 -5.81 56.61 15.37
C ARG A 22 -7.26 56.78 14.92
N SER A 23 -7.95 55.69 14.57
CA SER A 23 -9.39 55.60 14.77
C SER A 23 -9.83 54.17 15.10
N SER A 24 -10.64 54.07 16.14
CA SER A 24 -11.29 52.88 16.67
C SER A 24 -12.59 52.62 15.93
N PHE A 25 -12.86 51.39 15.45
CA PHE A 25 -14.22 50.97 15.16
C PHE A 25 -14.52 49.54 15.60
N ARG A 26 -15.66 49.44 16.29
CA ARG A 26 -16.31 48.31 16.96
C ARG A 26 -16.57 47.13 16.01
N ARG A 27 -16.36 45.90 16.48
CA ARG A 27 -17.03 44.71 15.93
C ARG A 27 -18.45 44.61 16.50
N VAL A 28 -19.43 44.60 15.60
CA VAL A 28 -20.84 44.33 15.89
C VAL A 28 -21.02 42.81 16.00
N SER A 29 -21.65 42.37 17.08
CA SER A 29 -22.11 40.99 17.29
C SER A 29 -23.56 40.89 16.81
N LEU A 30 -23.84 40.00 15.87
CA LEU A 30 -25.19 39.70 15.40
C LEU A 30 -25.64 38.38 16.06
N ALA A 31 -26.63 38.48 16.94
CA ALA A 31 -27.35 37.36 17.53
C ALA A 31 -28.67 37.14 16.76
N PHE A 32 -28.95 35.90 16.37
CA PHE A 32 -30.26 35.47 15.85
C PHE A 32 -31.05 34.75 16.95
N PRO A 33 -32.37 34.99 17.11
CA PRO A 33 -33.18 34.33 18.12
C PRO A 33 -33.77 33.02 17.57
N SER A 34 -33.60 31.92 18.29
CA SER A 34 -34.31 30.66 18.03
C SER A 34 -35.51 30.51 18.95
N HIS A 35 -36.71 30.47 18.36
CA HIS A 35 -37.98 30.20 19.02
C HIS A 35 -38.00 28.81 19.68
N ARG A 36 -38.45 28.76 20.94
CA ARG A 36 -38.86 27.53 21.65
C ARG A 36 -40.22 27.07 21.11
N SER A 37 -40.31 25.79 20.73
CA SER A 37 -41.57 25.05 20.72
C SER A 37 -41.36 23.70 21.41
N SER A 38 -42.08 23.52 22.51
CA SER A 38 -42.14 22.31 23.31
C SER A 38 -43.08 21.29 22.67
N ARG A 39 -42.57 20.11 22.33
CA ARG A 39 -43.39 18.90 22.19
C ARG A 39 -42.79 17.79 23.04
N HIS A 40 -43.53 17.40 24.07
CA HIS A 40 -43.32 16.19 24.84
C HIS A 40 -43.49 14.97 23.95
N TYR A 41 -42.46 14.13 23.88
CA TYR A 41 -42.61 12.71 23.56
C TYR A 41 -41.87 11.90 24.61
N THR A 42 -42.65 11.21 25.44
CA THR A 42 -42.23 10.21 26.40
C THR A 42 -41.85 8.94 25.64
N HIS A 43 -40.58 8.55 25.66
CA HIS A 43 -40.17 7.19 25.36
C HIS A 43 -39.20 6.70 26.45
N LEU A 44 -39.66 5.67 27.17
CA LEU A 44 -38.86 4.91 28.11
C LEU A 44 -37.64 4.33 27.38
N THR A 45 -36.45 4.75 27.79
CA THR A 45 -35.19 4.12 27.42
C THR A 45 -34.67 3.37 28.63
N THR A 46 -34.67 2.04 28.51
CA THR A 46 -33.93 1.13 29.40
C THR A 46 -32.45 1.45 29.29
N ALA A 47 -31.86 1.88 30.40
CA ALA A 47 -30.44 2.12 30.52
C ALA A 47 -29.67 0.81 30.36
N THR A 48 -29.01 0.64 29.21
CA THR A 48 -27.86 -0.25 29.08
C THR A 48 -26.63 0.65 29.14
N HIS A 49 -25.90 0.58 30.25
CA HIS A 49 -24.65 1.30 30.44
C HIS A 49 -23.64 0.82 29.40
N SER A 50 -23.30 1.72 28.47
CA SER A 50 -22.17 1.56 27.54
C SER A 50 -20.86 1.72 28.28
N LEU A 51 -20.12 0.60 28.44
CA LEU A 51 -18.76 0.54 29.01
C LEU A 51 -17.68 1.23 28.14
N ALA A 52 -18.04 1.78 26.97
CA ALA A 52 -17.06 2.27 26.00
C ALA A 52 -16.67 3.76 26.17
N ARG A 53 -17.50 4.58 26.84
CA ARG A 53 -17.24 6.04 26.93
C ARG A 53 -16.29 6.46 28.06
N ASP A 54 -16.13 5.67 29.13
CA ASP A 54 -15.33 6.07 30.31
C ASP A 54 -13.82 5.78 30.20
N THR A 55 -13.37 4.90 29.29
CA THR A 55 -11.94 4.51 29.26
C THR A 55 -11.01 5.57 28.65
N SER A 56 -11.49 6.43 27.75
CA SER A 56 -10.60 7.37 27.04
C SER A 56 -10.12 8.56 27.87
N SER A 57 -10.94 9.03 28.83
CA SER A 57 -10.57 10.11 29.75
C SER A 57 -9.59 9.66 30.83
N ASP A 58 -9.75 8.43 31.33
CA ASP A 58 -8.87 7.85 32.36
C ASP A 58 -7.48 7.51 31.80
N LEU A 59 -7.41 7.10 30.52
CA LEU A 59 -6.16 6.83 29.82
C LEU A 59 -5.33 8.10 29.55
N ALA A 60 -5.98 9.26 29.34
CA ALA A 60 -5.29 10.53 29.11
C ALA A 60 -4.52 11.02 30.37
N LEU A 61 -5.00 10.68 31.57
CA LEU A 61 -4.38 11.02 32.85
C LEU A 61 -3.11 10.21 33.16
N LEU A 62 -2.86 9.13 32.42
CA LEU A 62 -1.72 8.22 32.62
C LEU A 62 -0.52 8.50 31.71
N LYS A 63 -0.60 9.51 30.82
CA LYS A 63 0.51 9.90 29.94
C LYS A 63 1.64 10.56 30.74
N LYS A 64 2.53 9.74 31.30
CA LYS A 64 3.89 10.17 31.64
C LYS A 64 4.66 10.34 30.32
N GLY A 65 5.39 11.44 30.19
CA GLY A 65 6.26 11.66 29.03
C GLY A 65 7.36 10.59 28.90
N LEU A 66 8.17 10.68 27.85
CA LEU A 66 9.26 9.73 27.61
C LEU A 66 10.28 9.69 28.77
N VAL A 67 10.80 8.49 29.08
CA VAL A 67 11.76 8.26 30.19
C VAL A 67 13.15 8.85 29.87
N LYS A 68 13.43 10.07 30.29
CA LYS A 68 14.67 10.80 29.93
C LYS A 68 15.92 10.42 30.73
N ASP A 69 15.78 9.87 31.94
CA ASP A 69 16.94 9.44 32.73
C ASP A 69 17.65 8.27 32.03
N PRO A 70 18.96 8.36 31.72
CA PRO A 70 19.65 7.33 30.95
C PRO A 70 19.65 5.95 31.60
N ARG A 71 19.73 5.87 32.94
CA ARG A 71 19.75 4.58 33.64
C ARG A 71 18.37 3.94 33.65
N ALA A 72 17.33 4.73 33.90
CA ALA A 72 15.95 4.27 33.80
C ALA A 72 15.58 3.87 32.37
N LEU A 73 16.05 4.61 31.36
CA LEU A 73 15.85 4.26 29.95
C LEU A 73 16.56 2.96 29.59
N TRP A 74 17.78 2.72 30.08
CA TRP A 74 18.47 1.45 29.90
C TRP A 74 17.71 0.28 30.54
N THR A 75 17.25 0.44 31.77
CA THR A 75 16.40 -0.58 32.42
C THR A 75 15.15 -0.83 31.59
N ARG A 76 14.45 0.21 31.13
CA ARG A 76 13.28 0.07 30.25
C ARG A 76 13.63 -0.62 28.94
N PHE A 77 14.77 -0.33 28.34
CA PHE A 77 15.26 -1.00 27.14
C PHE A 77 15.46 -2.48 27.38
N VAL A 78 16.20 -2.86 28.43
CA VAL A 78 16.42 -4.27 28.79
C VAL A 78 15.10 -4.98 29.08
N ASP A 79 14.20 -4.31 29.81
CA ASP A 79 12.91 -4.89 30.17
C ASP A 79 12.04 -5.12 28.94
N TRP A 80 11.94 -4.14 28.03
CA TRP A 80 10.97 -4.15 26.92
C TRP A 80 11.56 -4.53 25.56
N LEU A 81 12.84 -4.89 25.49
CA LEU A 81 13.45 -5.41 24.28
C LEU A 81 12.94 -6.83 24.02
N TYR A 82 12.24 -7.01 22.90
CA TYR A 82 11.94 -8.33 22.40
C TYR A 82 13.10 -8.85 21.54
N GLN A 83 13.42 -10.14 21.68
CA GLN A 83 14.42 -10.82 20.86
C GLN A 83 13.88 -12.16 20.33
N HIS A 84 13.94 -12.34 19.01
CA HIS A 84 13.79 -13.64 18.37
C HIS A 84 15.15 -14.18 17.92
N LYS A 85 15.78 -15.01 18.77
CA LYS A 85 17.16 -15.48 18.57
C LYS A 85 17.40 -16.16 17.22
N GLU A 86 16.51 -17.06 16.80
CA GLU A 86 16.67 -17.81 15.53
C GLU A 86 16.55 -16.91 14.29
N LEU A 87 15.76 -15.84 14.37
CA LEU A 87 15.55 -14.93 13.24
C LEU A 87 16.57 -13.78 13.26
N GLY A 88 17.35 -13.63 14.34
CA GLY A 88 18.19 -12.45 14.55
C GLY A 88 17.39 -11.14 14.51
N LEU A 89 16.15 -11.17 15.01
CA LEU A 89 15.22 -10.03 14.99
C LEU A 89 15.01 -9.49 16.40
N TYR A 90 15.00 -8.16 16.51
CA TYR A 90 14.77 -7.43 17.77
C TYR A 90 13.70 -6.37 17.58
N ILE A 91 12.94 -6.09 18.64
CA ILE A 91 12.02 -4.96 18.69
C ILE A 91 12.30 -4.16 19.95
N ASP A 92 12.79 -2.94 19.76
CA ASP A 92 13.00 -1.94 20.81
C ASP A 92 11.82 -0.96 20.82
N VAL A 93 11.04 -1.01 21.90
CA VAL A 93 9.92 -0.10 22.18
C VAL A 93 10.19 0.86 23.34
N SER A 94 11.44 0.93 23.81
CA SER A 94 11.82 1.72 25.00
C SER A 94 11.56 3.22 24.84
N ARG A 95 11.56 3.72 23.59
CA ARG A 95 11.31 5.12 23.21
C ARG A 95 9.85 5.40 22.86
N VAL A 96 8.92 4.57 23.34
CA VAL A 96 7.48 4.81 23.33
C VAL A 96 7.00 5.05 24.77
N GLY A 97 6.06 5.98 24.97
CA GLY A 97 5.71 6.51 26.29
C GLY A 97 4.82 5.63 27.18
N PHE A 98 4.37 4.46 26.72
CA PHE A 98 3.43 3.65 27.50
C PHE A 98 4.01 3.19 28.85
N THR A 99 3.17 3.16 29.88
CA THR A 99 3.53 2.72 31.25
C THR A 99 3.09 1.29 31.50
N ASP A 100 3.64 0.62 32.52
CA ASP A 100 3.19 -0.71 32.92
C ASP A 100 1.70 -0.70 33.35
N ASP A 101 1.24 0.37 34.00
CA ASP A 101 -0.16 0.58 34.33
C ASP A 101 -1.05 0.62 33.07
N PHE A 102 -0.59 1.28 32.01
CA PHE A 102 -1.29 1.30 30.73
C PHE A 102 -1.37 -0.10 30.12
N VAL A 103 -0.29 -0.88 30.18
CA VAL A 103 -0.30 -2.27 29.70
C VAL A 103 -1.30 -3.11 30.48
N ASN A 104 -1.33 -2.97 31.81
CA ASN A 104 -2.30 -3.67 32.66
C ASN A 104 -3.76 -3.33 32.31
N ILE A 105 -4.04 -2.07 31.97
CA ILE A 105 -5.38 -1.63 31.51
C ILE A 105 -5.72 -2.23 30.14
N MET A 106 -4.74 -2.33 29.25
CA MET A 106 -4.93 -2.88 27.90
C MET A 106 -4.97 -4.41 27.87
N GLU A 107 -4.47 -5.09 28.90
CA GLU A 107 -4.34 -6.54 28.97
C GLU A 107 -5.63 -7.30 28.59
N PRO A 108 -6.83 -6.94 29.09
CA PRO A 108 -8.06 -7.63 28.67
C PRO A 108 -8.36 -7.52 27.17
N LYS A 109 -8.04 -6.37 26.54
CA LYS A 109 -8.21 -6.19 25.09
C LYS A 109 -7.22 -7.04 24.31
N PHE A 110 -5.97 -7.14 24.77
CA PHE A 110 -4.98 -8.01 24.15
C PHE A 110 -5.35 -9.49 24.27
N GLN A 111 -5.84 -9.94 25.43
CA GLN A 111 -6.32 -11.31 25.59
C GLN A 111 -7.49 -11.63 24.64
N ALA A 112 -8.43 -10.71 24.46
CA ALA A 112 -9.49 -10.85 23.47
C ALA A 112 -8.94 -10.91 22.03
N ALA A 113 -7.96 -10.05 21.69
CA ALA A 113 -7.32 -10.05 20.39
C ALA A 113 -6.54 -11.35 20.11
N PHE A 114 -5.81 -11.89 21.09
CA PHE A 114 -5.12 -13.18 20.95
C PHE A 114 -6.11 -14.31 20.70
N LYS A 115 -7.22 -14.35 21.44
CA LYS A 115 -8.29 -15.32 21.20
C LYS A 115 -8.87 -15.18 19.78
N ALA A 116 -9.13 -13.95 19.32
CA ALA A 116 -9.62 -13.72 17.96
C ALA A 116 -8.62 -14.22 16.89
N MET A 117 -7.31 -14.00 17.09
CA MET A 117 -6.27 -14.50 16.19
C MET A 117 -6.17 -16.03 16.19
N GLN A 118 -6.34 -16.67 17.35
CA GLN A 118 -6.38 -18.14 17.46
C GLN A 118 -7.59 -18.73 16.73
N GLU A 119 -8.77 -18.13 16.87
CA GLU A 119 -9.97 -18.60 16.16
C GLU A 119 -9.88 -18.36 14.65
N LEU A 120 -9.30 -17.23 14.23
CA LEU A 120 -8.99 -16.95 12.83
C LEU A 120 -8.10 -18.05 12.24
N GLU A 121 -6.99 -18.41 12.91
CA GLU A 121 -6.08 -19.46 12.44
C GLU A 121 -6.74 -20.84 12.35
N LYS A 122 -7.73 -21.13 13.21
CA LYS A 122 -8.54 -22.35 13.14
C LYS A 122 -9.56 -22.35 12.01
N GLY A 123 -9.71 -21.25 11.27
CA GLY A 123 -10.64 -21.14 10.15
C GLY A 123 -12.00 -20.54 10.52
N ALA A 124 -12.10 -19.76 11.60
CA ALA A 124 -13.30 -18.96 11.86
C ALA A 124 -13.51 -17.93 10.73
N ILE A 125 -14.76 -17.50 10.56
CA ILE A 125 -15.11 -16.39 9.67
C ILE A 125 -14.62 -15.09 10.31
N ALA A 126 -13.43 -14.65 9.88
CA ALA A 126 -12.80 -13.41 10.35
C ALA A 126 -13.18 -12.19 9.49
N ASN A 127 -13.73 -12.42 8.29
CA ASN A 127 -14.30 -11.38 7.44
C ASN A 127 -15.83 -11.57 7.39
N PRO A 128 -16.58 -11.05 8.38
CA PRO A 128 -18.02 -11.23 8.47
C PRO A 128 -18.78 -10.57 7.32
N ASP A 129 -18.31 -9.42 6.80
CA ASP A 129 -18.99 -8.69 5.71
C ASP A 129 -19.02 -9.46 4.39
N GLU A 130 -18.00 -10.28 4.13
CA GLU A 130 -17.94 -11.12 2.93
C GLU A 130 -18.21 -12.61 3.23
N GLY A 131 -18.42 -12.98 4.50
CA GLY A 131 -18.61 -14.37 4.93
C GLY A 131 -17.39 -15.27 4.68
N ARG A 132 -16.17 -14.73 4.80
CA ARG A 132 -14.93 -15.42 4.42
C ARG A 132 -14.01 -15.74 5.61
N MET A 133 -13.31 -16.87 5.48
CA MET A 133 -12.12 -17.16 6.27
C MET A 133 -10.96 -16.25 5.85
N VAL A 134 -9.95 -16.15 6.70
CA VAL A 134 -8.70 -15.43 6.43
C VAL A 134 -7.55 -16.38 6.72
N GLY A 135 -6.87 -16.84 5.68
CA GLY A 135 -6.00 -18.02 5.76
C GLY A 135 -4.56 -17.83 5.32
N HIS A 136 -4.08 -16.58 5.14
CA HIS A 136 -2.71 -16.34 4.67
C HIS A 136 -1.62 -16.94 5.59
N TYR A 137 -1.93 -17.21 6.85
CA TYR A 137 -1.07 -17.96 7.78
C TYR A 137 -0.84 -19.42 7.36
N TRP A 138 -1.85 -20.06 6.74
CA TRP A 138 -1.74 -21.46 6.28
C TRP A 138 -0.80 -21.59 5.09
N LEU A 139 -0.60 -20.52 4.31
CA LEU A 139 0.37 -20.51 3.20
C LEU A 139 1.80 -20.75 3.68
N ARG A 140 2.10 -20.37 4.92
CA ARG A 140 3.43 -20.48 5.56
C ARG A 140 3.60 -21.78 6.33
N ASN A 141 2.49 -22.33 6.82
CA ASN A 141 2.44 -23.64 7.44
C ASN A 141 1.09 -24.32 7.15
N SER A 142 1.07 -25.14 6.10
CA SER A 142 -0.15 -25.79 5.61
C SER A 142 -0.72 -26.83 6.59
N ASN A 143 0.06 -27.28 7.58
CA ASN A 143 -0.42 -28.21 8.61
C ASN A 143 -1.48 -27.58 9.53
N LEU A 144 -1.59 -26.26 9.54
CA LEU A 144 -2.60 -25.51 10.30
C LEU A 144 -3.89 -25.27 9.49
N ALA A 145 -3.93 -25.69 8.22
CA ALA A 145 -5.12 -25.49 7.40
C ALA A 145 -6.33 -26.25 7.99
N PRO A 146 -7.53 -25.66 8.02
CA PRO A 146 -8.72 -26.26 8.65
C PRO A 146 -9.21 -27.58 8.02
N SER A 147 -8.70 -27.92 6.84
CA SER A 147 -9.03 -29.18 6.16
C SER A 147 -7.85 -29.76 5.41
N SER A 148 -7.83 -31.09 5.26
CA SER A 148 -6.84 -31.80 4.45
C SER A 148 -6.84 -31.34 2.99
N ARG A 149 -8.02 -30.97 2.45
CA ARG A 149 -8.14 -30.41 1.10
C ARG A 149 -7.37 -29.10 0.95
N LEU A 150 -7.55 -28.15 1.87
CA LEU A 150 -6.84 -26.87 1.85
C LEU A 150 -5.33 -27.07 1.99
N LYS A 151 -4.92 -27.95 2.92
CA LYS A 151 -3.51 -28.33 3.06
C LYS A 151 -2.93 -28.83 1.73
N SER A 152 -3.57 -29.81 1.10
CA SER A 152 -3.09 -30.36 -0.17
C SER A 152 -3.08 -29.31 -1.29
N GLN A 153 -4.05 -28.40 -1.34
CA GLN A 153 -4.06 -27.31 -2.33
C GLN A 153 -2.87 -26.36 -2.18
N ILE A 154 -2.53 -26.01 -0.94
CA ILE A 154 -1.38 -25.16 -0.62
C ILE A 154 -0.07 -25.86 -0.99
N ASP A 155 0.12 -27.10 -0.53
CA ASP A 155 1.34 -27.88 -0.79
C ASP A 155 1.54 -28.11 -2.29
N ASN A 156 0.49 -28.54 -3.00
CA ASN A 156 0.56 -28.77 -4.45
C ASN A 156 0.87 -27.49 -5.23
N THR A 157 0.35 -26.34 -4.78
CA THR A 157 0.61 -25.06 -5.44
C THR A 157 2.06 -24.63 -5.24
N LEU A 158 2.62 -24.81 -4.03
CA LEU A 158 4.03 -24.51 -3.75
C LEU A 158 4.98 -25.39 -4.57
N GLU A 159 4.71 -26.68 -4.66
CA GLU A 159 5.49 -27.60 -5.49
C GLU A 159 5.36 -27.28 -6.98
N ALA A 160 4.15 -26.95 -7.45
CA ALA A 160 3.94 -26.54 -8.84
C ALA A 160 4.69 -25.24 -9.18
N VAL A 161 4.70 -24.25 -8.28
CA VAL A 161 5.46 -23.00 -8.46
C VAL A 161 6.96 -23.30 -8.54
N SER A 162 7.48 -24.13 -7.63
CA SER A 162 8.90 -24.49 -7.60
C SER A 162 9.31 -25.21 -8.89
N ALA A 163 8.58 -26.26 -9.26
CA ALA A 163 8.86 -27.04 -10.46
C ALA A 163 8.76 -26.22 -11.75
N PHE A 164 7.76 -25.33 -11.83
CA PHE A 164 7.61 -24.44 -12.98
C PHE A 164 8.77 -23.43 -13.09
N ALA A 165 9.18 -22.83 -11.96
CA ALA A 165 10.31 -21.91 -11.95
C ALA A 165 11.61 -22.62 -12.38
N ASP A 166 11.88 -23.82 -11.86
CA ASP A 166 13.04 -24.63 -12.25
C ASP A 166 13.01 -24.98 -13.75
N ASP A 167 11.85 -25.38 -14.27
CA ASP A 167 11.67 -25.68 -15.69
C ASP A 167 11.89 -24.45 -16.59
N VAL A 168 11.48 -23.26 -16.15
CA VAL A 168 11.73 -21.99 -16.87
C VAL A 168 13.20 -21.60 -16.81
N ILE A 169 13.82 -21.62 -15.63
CA ILE A 169 15.22 -21.23 -15.42
C ILE A 169 16.18 -22.17 -16.17
N SER A 170 15.88 -23.47 -16.17
CA SER A 170 16.68 -24.48 -16.91
C SER A 170 16.48 -24.44 -18.42
N GLY A 171 15.50 -23.68 -18.93
CA GLY A 171 15.17 -23.59 -20.35
C GLY A 171 14.38 -24.80 -20.90
N LYS A 172 13.85 -25.66 -20.02
CA LYS A 172 12.91 -26.72 -20.41
C LYS A 172 11.59 -26.14 -20.88
N ILE A 173 11.06 -25.17 -20.14
CA ILE A 173 10.02 -24.25 -20.61
C ILE A 173 10.73 -23.02 -21.16
N LYS A 174 10.57 -22.78 -22.46
CA LYS A 174 11.27 -21.73 -23.18
C LYS A 174 10.35 -20.98 -24.13
N PRO A 175 10.63 -19.71 -24.41
CA PRO A 175 9.88 -18.95 -25.42
C PRO A 175 10.09 -19.57 -26.81
N PRO A 176 9.10 -19.48 -27.72
CA PRO A 176 9.17 -20.12 -29.04
C PRO A 176 10.28 -19.55 -29.95
N SER A 177 10.50 -18.24 -29.89
CA SER A 177 11.25 -17.49 -30.90
C SER A 177 12.38 -16.64 -30.32
N SER A 178 12.72 -16.81 -29.04
CA SER A 178 13.78 -16.03 -28.40
C SER A 178 15.16 -16.33 -28.99
N PRO A 179 15.96 -15.30 -29.32
CA PRO A 179 17.37 -15.47 -29.68
C PRO A 179 18.21 -16.13 -28.58
N GLU A 180 17.85 -15.91 -27.31
CA GLU A 180 18.56 -16.46 -26.14
C GLU A 180 18.21 -17.93 -25.86
N GLY A 181 17.18 -18.46 -26.53
CA GLY A 181 16.70 -19.84 -26.33
C GLY A 181 16.09 -20.11 -24.95
N ARG A 182 15.87 -19.07 -24.13
CA ARG A 182 15.29 -19.13 -22.78
C ARG A 182 14.56 -17.84 -22.41
N PHE A 183 13.77 -17.87 -21.36
CA PHE A 183 13.25 -16.63 -20.77
C PHE A 183 14.35 -15.89 -20.02
N THR A 184 14.40 -14.57 -20.19
CA THR A 184 15.34 -13.67 -19.50
C THR A 184 14.65 -12.51 -18.78
N GLN A 185 13.38 -12.27 -19.10
CA GLN A 185 12.58 -11.18 -18.55
C GLN A 185 11.25 -11.73 -17.99
N ILE A 186 10.73 -11.05 -16.96
CA ILE A 186 9.37 -11.20 -16.44
C ILE A 186 8.69 -9.85 -16.61
N LEU A 187 7.49 -9.86 -17.20
CA LEU A 187 6.58 -8.72 -17.17
C LEU A 187 5.38 -9.08 -16.29
N SER A 188 5.34 -8.55 -15.07
CA SER A 188 4.26 -8.80 -14.12
C SER A 188 3.17 -7.74 -14.25
N VAL A 189 1.97 -8.16 -14.62
CA VAL A 189 0.79 -7.30 -14.83
C VAL A 189 -0.21 -7.54 -13.71
N GLY A 190 -0.44 -6.55 -12.85
CA GLY A 190 -1.29 -6.66 -11.67
C GLY A 190 -1.28 -5.36 -10.86
N ILE A 191 -2.31 -5.10 -10.05
CA ILE A 191 -2.41 -3.86 -9.26
C ILE A 191 -2.64 -4.15 -7.77
N GLY A 192 -2.22 -3.21 -6.91
CA GLY A 192 -2.41 -3.30 -5.47
C GLY A 192 -1.71 -4.52 -4.89
N GLY A 193 -2.46 -5.44 -4.28
CA GLY A 193 -1.91 -6.63 -3.64
C GLY A 193 -1.23 -7.59 -4.62
N SER A 194 -1.65 -7.55 -5.88
CA SER A 194 -1.06 -8.31 -6.99
C SER A 194 0.26 -7.73 -7.51
N ALA A 195 0.71 -6.58 -7.01
CA ALA A 195 1.94 -5.93 -7.45
C ALA A 195 2.85 -5.46 -6.31
N LEU A 196 2.31 -4.83 -5.26
CA LEU A 196 3.11 -4.22 -4.20
C LEU A 196 3.94 -5.25 -3.40
N GLY A 197 3.36 -6.42 -3.10
CA GLY A 197 4.09 -7.53 -2.48
C GLY A 197 5.24 -8.03 -3.36
N PRO A 198 4.97 -8.46 -4.61
CA PRO A 198 6.00 -8.85 -5.57
C PRO A 198 7.08 -7.78 -5.81
N GLN A 199 6.70 -6.50 -5.94
CA GLN A 199 7.64 -5.38 -6.10
C GLN A 199 8.58 -5.27 -4.90
N PHE A 200 8.03 -5.31 -3.68
CA PHE A 200 8.83 -5.27 -2.45
C PHE A 200 9.79 -6.46 -2.36
N VAL A 201 9.32 -7.68 -2.63
CA VAL A 201 10.15 -8.89 -2.59
C VAL A 201 11.27 -8.83 -3.62
N ALA A 202 10.98 -8.41 -4.85
CA ALA A 202 11.97 -8.27 -5.91
C ALA A 202 13.07 -7.25 -5.52
N GLU A 203 12.69 -6.06 -5.06
CA GLU A 203 13.63 -5.02 -4.63
C GLU A 203 14.47 -5.47 -3.42
N ALA A 204 13.85 -6.18 -2.48
CA ALA A 204 14.52 -6.58 -1.26
C ALA A 204 15.51 -7.72 -1.42
N LEU A 205 15.28 -8.63 -2.37
CA LEU A 205 15.91 -9.95 -2.38
C LEU A 205 16.47 -10.40 -3.72
N ALA A 206 16.13 -9.75 -4.84
CA ALA A 206 16.67 -10.16 -6.13
C ALA A 206 18.20 -10.04 -6.11
N PRO A 207 18.93 -11.07 -6.59
CA PRO A 207 20.38 -10.95 -6.76
C PRO A 207 20.68 -9.92 -7.86
N ASP A 208 21.90 -9.38 -7.87
CA ASP A 208 22.33 -8.38 -8.87
C ASP A 208 22.14 -8.85 -10.32
N ASN A 209 22.29 -10.16 -10.56
CA ASN A 209 22.11 -10.82 -11.85
C ASN A 209 21.10 -11.96 -11.70
N PRO A 210 19.79 -11.66 -11.65
CA PRO A 210 18.77 -12.70 -11.50
C PRO A 210 18.64 -13.52 -12.80
N PRO A 211 18.25 -14.81 -12.73
CA PRO A 211 18.01 -15.63 -13.91
C PRO A 211 17.06 -14.98 -14.90
N LEU A 212 15.97 -14.38 -14.37
CA LEU A 212 15.06 -13.51 -15.09
C LEU A 212 14.95 -12.15 -14.37
N LYS A 213 15.05 -11.05 -15.11
CA LYS A 213 14.82 -9.69 -14.58
C LYS A 213 13.32 -9.36 -14.60
N ILE A 214 12.80 -8.66 -13.61
CA ILE A 214 11.37 -8.36 -13.52
C ILE A 214 11.04 -6.88 -13.75
N ARG A 215 9.93 -6.65 -14.45
CA ARG A 215 9.28 -5.35 -14.65
C ARG A 215 7.80 -5.45 -14.29
N PHE A 216 7.16 -4.32 -14.02
CA PHE A 216 5.77 -4.28 -13.54
C PHE A 216 4.92 -3.32 -14.37
N ILE A 217 3.69 -3.75 -14.65
CA ILE A 217 2.58 -2.88 -15.09
C ILE A 217 1.52 -2.95 -13.98
N ASP A 218 1.44 -1.90 -13.17
CA ASP A 218 0.53 -1.80 -12.03
C ASP A 218 -0.45 -0.62 -12.10
N ASN A 219 -0.48 0.09 -13.22
CA ASN A 219 -1.36 1.23 -13.46
C ASN A 219 -1.93 1.16 -14.89
N THR A 220 -3.05 1.86 -15.14
CA THR A 220 -3.69 1.96 -16.46
C THR A 220 -3.20 3.17 -17.28
N ASP A 221 -2.22 3.92 -16.77
CA ASP A 221 -1.61 5.05 -17.49
C ASP A 221 -0.93 4.53 -18.78
N PRO A 222 -1.40 4.94 -19.98
CA PRO A 222 -0.89 4.43 -21.25
C PRO A 222 0.61 4.70 -21.42
N ALA A 223 1.11 5.88 -21.02
CA ALA A 223 2.52 6.20 -21.16
C ALA A 223 3.41 5.27 -20.30
N GLY A 224 2.91 4.87 -19.12
CA GLY A 224 3.60 3.92 -18.25
C GLY A 224 3.67 2.52 -18.87
N ILE A 225 2.56 2.05 -19.47
CA ILE A 225 2.48 0.77 -20.17
C ILE A 225 3.43 0.77 -21.38
N ASP A 226 3.30 1.79 -22.24
CA ASP A 226 4.13 1.97 -23.43
C ASP A 226 5.61 2.01 -23.08
N HIS A 227 5.98 2.70 -21.99
CA HIS A 227 7.35 2.76 -21.53
C HIS A 227 7.89 1.37 -21.15
N GLN A 228 7.14 0.54 -20.43
CA GLN A 228 7.60 -0.81 -20.06
C GLN A 228 7.77 -1.70 -21.31
N ILE A 229 6.82 -1.63 -22.24
CA ILE A 229 6.88 -2.40 -23.50
C ILE A 229 8.08 -1.94 -24.34
N ALA A 230 8.27 -0.63 -24.50
CA ALA A 230 9.38 -0.06 -25.25
C ALA A 230 10.75 -0.37 -24.62
N GLN A 231 10.86 -0.40 -23.28
CA GLN A 231 12.08 -0.77 -22.58
C GLN A 231 12.44 -2.25 -22.71
N LEU A 232 11.45 -3.13 -22.94
CA LEU A 232 11.72 -4.52 -23.31
C LEU A 232 12.21 -4.60 -24.76
N GLY A 233 11.56 -3.87 -25.69
CA GLY A 233 11.93 -3.89 -27.10
C GLY A 233 12.02 -5.32 -27.64
N ASP A 234 13.15 -5.68 -28.22
CA ASP A 234 13.40 -7.04 -28.74
C ASP A 234 13.41 -8.12 -27.66
N GLU A 235 13.65 -7.77 -26.39
CA GLU A 235 13.58 -8.71 -25.26
C GLU A 235 12.15 -9.21 -25.00
N LEU A 236 11.12 -8.62 -25.63
CA LEU A 236 9.74 -9.10 -25.57
C LEU A 236 9.63 -10.58 -26.01
N ALA A 237 10.43 -11.00 -27.00
CA ALA A 237 10.52 -12.40 -27.44
C ALA A 237 11.08 -13.35 -26.37
N SER A 238 11.78 -12.83 -25.36
CA SER A 238 12.38 -13.55 -24.23
C SER A 238 11.64 -13.30 -22.91
N THR A 239 10.45 -12.70 -22.95
CA THR A 239 9.70 -12.26 -21.76
C THR A 239 8.60 -13.23 -21.38
N LEU A 240 8.57 -13.67 -20.12
CA LEU A 240 7.43 -14.38 -19.53
C LEU A 240 6.47 -13.35 -18.92
N VAL A 241 5.22 -13.32 -19.36
CA VAL A 241 4.20 -12.38 -18.87
C VAL A 241 3.38 -13.06 -17.78
N ILE A 242 3.40 -12.52 -16.56
CA ILE A 242 2.62 -13.03 -15.43
C ILE A 242 1.46 -12.08 -15.17
N VAL A 243 0.23 -12.54 -15.36
CA VAL A 243 -0.99 -11.73 -15.17
C VAL A 243 -1.66 -12.14 -13.87
N ILE A 244 -1.81 -11.20 -12.95
CA ILE A 244 -2.24 -11.46 -11.57
C ILE A 244 -3.51 -10.68 -11.24
N SER A 245 -4.66 -11.36 -11.26
CA SER A 245 -5.94 -10.77 -10.86
C SER A 245 -6.84 -11.85 -10.28
N LYS A 246 -7.37 -11.65 -9.06
CA LYS A 246 -8.25 -12.64 -8.40
C LYS A 246 -9.51 -12.93 -9.22
N SER A 247 -10.20 -11.88 -9.69
CA SER A 247 -11.45 -12.02 -10.45
C SER A 247 -11.23 -12.09 -11.97
N GLY A 248 -10.07 -11.65 -12.46
CA GLY A 248 -9.81 -11.40 -13.87
C GLY A 248 -10.53 -10.18 -14.44
N GLY A 249 -11.38 -9.50 -13.65
CA GLY A 249 -12.15 -8.34 -14.08
C GLY A 249 -11.55 -6.99 -13.65
N THR A 250 -10.40 -6.99 -12.97
CA THR A 250 -9.74 -5.75 -12.54
C THR A 250 -9.37 -4.89 -13.75
N PRO A 251 -9.95 -3.69 -13.94
CA PRO A 251 -9.78 -2.91 -15.16
C PRO A 251 -8.32 -2.62 -15.51
N GLU A 252 -7.50 -2.21 -14.55
CA GLU A 252 -6.10 -1.84 -14.76
C GLU A 252 -5.28 -3.05 -15.24
N THR A 253 -5.44 -4.19 -14.58
CA THR A 253 -4.77 -5.45 -14.99
C THR A 253 -5.26 -5.93 -16.35
N ARG A 254 -6.56 -5.84 -16.62
CA ARG A 254 -7.14 -6.22 -17.91
C ARG A 254 -6.64 -5.33 -19.04
N ASN A 255 -6.59 -4.01 -18.83
CA ASN A 255 -6.07 -3.07 -19.81
C ASN A 255 -4.59 -3.34 -20.10
N GLY A 256 -3.76 -3.50 -19.06
CA GLY A 256 -2.36 -3.89 -19.21
C GLY A 256 -2.19 -5.19 -20.00
N LEU A 257 -3.01 -6.21 -19.73
CA LEU A 257 -3.01 -7.46 -20.49
C LEU A 257 -3.32 -7.21 -21.98
N LEU A 258 -4.35 -6.44 -22.29
CA LEU A 258 -4.76 -6.19 -23.68
C LEU A 258 -3.71 -5.41 -24.47
N GLU A 259 -3.07 -4.41 -23.84
CA GLU A 259 -1.97 -3.65 -24.46
C GLU A 259 -0.73 -4.53 -24.67
N VAL A 260 -0.38 -5.39 -23.70
CA VAL A 260 0.72 -6.36 -23.87
C VAL A 260 0.39 -7.36 -24.98
N GLN A 261 -0.83 -7.91 -25.02
CA GLN A 261 -1.26 -8.80 -26.11
C GLN A 261 -1.21 -8.10 -27.47
N ARG A 262 -1.54 -6.81 -27.53
CA ARG A 262 -1.37 -6.00 -28.75
C ARG A 262 0.09 -5.90 -29.16
N ALA A 263 1.00 -5.55 -28.24
CA ALA A 263 2.43 -5.48 -28.53
C ALA A 263 3.00 -6.82 -29.01
N PHE A 264 2.56 -7.94 -28.42
CA PHE A 264 2.91 -9.28 -28.90
C PHE A 264 2.46 -9.51 -30.35
N ARG A 265 1.22 -9.15 -30.71
CA ARG A 265 0.72 -9.26 -32.09
C ARG A 265 1.52 -8.39 -33.06
N GLU A 266 1.82 -7.15 -32.68
CA GLU A 266 2.61 -6.21 -33.51
C GLU A 266 4.05 -6.72 -33.73
N ALA A 267 4.62 -7.42 -32.74
CA ALA A 267 5.93 -8.08 -32.84
C ALA A 267 5.88 -9.46 -33.54
N GLY A 268 4.70 -9.95 -33.95
CA GLY A 268 4.55 -11.29 -34.54
C GLY A 268 4.78 -12.45 -33.55
N LEU A 269 4.58 -12.21 -32.24
CA LEU A 269 4.73 -13.18 -31.16
C LEU A 269 3.38 -13.76 -30.74
N ASP A 270 3.40 -15.01 -30.25
CA ASP A 270 2.22 -15.68 -29.68
C ASP A 270 2.22 -15.53 -28.16
N PHE A 271 1.33 -14.65 -27.65
CA PHE A 271 1.18 -14.40 -26.21
C PHE A 271 0.90 -15.68 -25.42
N ALA A 272 0.10 -16.62 -25.95
CA ALA A 272 -0.27 -17.82 -25.22
C ALA A 272 0.95 -18.70 -24.88
N LYS A 273 2.05 -18.59 -25.64
CA LYS A 273 3.31 -19.30 -25.36
C LYS A 273 4.22 -18.61 -24.37
N GLN A 274 3.83 -17.44 -23.89
CA GLN A 274 4.61 -16.63 -22.94
C GLN A 274 3.77 -16.10 -21.78
N GLY A 275 2.45 -16.33 -21.77
CA GLY A 275 1.53 -15.91 -20.72
C GLY A 275 1.38 -16.93 -19.59
N VAL A 276 1.29 -16.44 -18.36
CA VAL A 276 0.97 -17.18 -17.14
C VAL A 276 -0.12 -16.43 -16.37
N ALA A 277 -1.13 -17.14 -15.87
CA ALA A 277 -2.17 -16.54 -15.04
C ALA A 277 -2.01 -16.93 -13.56
N ILE A 278 -2.16 -15.97 -12.66
CA ILE A 278 -2.34 -16.21 -11.22
C ILE A 278 -3.69 -15.62 -10.83
N THR A 279 -4.66 -16.50 -10.58
CA THR A 279 -6.07 -16.10 -10.52
C THR A 279 -6.92 -17.11 -9.77
N GLN A 280 -8.14 -16.72 -9.38
CA GLN A 280 -9.10 -17.65 -8.82
C GLN A 280 -9.58 -18.63 -9.90
N GLU A 281 -9.71 -19.90 -9.54
CA GLU A 281 -10.25 -20.95 -10.41
C GLU A 281 -11.65 -20.55 -10.94
N ASN A 282 -11.89 -20.79 -12.23
CA ASN A 282 -13.13 -20.43 -12.94
C ASN A 282 -13.43 -18.92 -13.05
N SER A 283 -12.50 -18.04 -12.68
CA SER A 283 -12.58 -16.61 -12.95
C SER A 283 -12.52 -16.28 -14.45
N LEU A 284 -12.75 -15.00 -14.81
CA LEU A 284 -12.63 -14.55 -16.20
C LEU A 284 -11.23 -14.84 -16.75
N LEU A 285 -10.18 -14.45 -16.02
CA LEU A 285 -8.79 -14.64 -16.43
C LEU A 285 -8.40 -16.13 -16.48
N ASP A 286 -8.94 -16.95 -15.57
CA ASP A 286 -8.68 -18.40 -15.57
C ASP A 286 -9.23 -19.07 -16.83
N ASN A 287 -10.46 -18.70 -17.18
CA ASN A 287 -11.12 -19.19 -18.40
C ASN A 287 -10.40 -18.69 -19.65
N THR A 288 -10.03 -17.42 -19.72
CA THR A 288 -9.23 -16.86 -20.83
C THR A 288 -7.93 -17.64 -21.00
N ALA A 289 -7.13 -17.78 -19.93
CA ALA A 289 -5.85 -18.48 -19.99
C ALA A 289 -5.99 -19.96 -20.38
N ARG A 290 -7.06 -20.62 -19.92
CA ARG A 290 -7.37 -22.01 -20.28
C ARG A 290 -7.80 -22.17 -21.74
N ILE A 291 -8.66 -21.28 -22.24
CA ILE A 291 -9.20 -21.33 -23.61
C ILE A 291 -8.10 -20.99 -24.62
N GLU A 292 -7.30 -19.96 -24.33
CA GLU A 292 -6.20 -19.54 -25.20
C GLU A 292 -4.97 -20.46 -25.09
N GLY A 293 -4.89 -21.32 -24.07
CA GLY A 293 -3.82 -22.29 -23.92
C GLY A 293 -2.51 -21.68 -23.43
N TRP A 294 -2.60 -20.81 -22.41
CA TRP A 294 -1.45 -20.17 -21.77
C TRP A 294 -0.51 -21.19 -21.13
N VAL A 295 0.76 -20.80 -20.94
CA VAL A 295 1.85 -21.69 -20.48
C VAL A 295 1.52 -22.34 -19.13
N ALA A 296 1.00 -21.57 -18.19
CA ALA A 296 0.62 -22.06 -16.87
C ALA A 296 -0.49 -21.22 -16.21
N ARG A 297 -1.15 -21.83 -15.23
CA ARG A 297 -2.15 -21.19 -14.37
C ARG A 297 -1.90 -21.59 -12.92
N PHE A 298 -1.91 -20.64 -12.00
CA PHE A 298 -1.75 -20.86 -10.56
C PHE A 298 -2.94 -20.28 -9.78
N PRO A 299 -3.42 -20.98 -8.75
CA PRO A 299 -4.61 -20.57 -8.03
C PRO A 299 -4.34 -19.38 -7.10
N MET A 300 -5.30 -18.47 -7.04
CA MET A 300 -5.46 -17.50 -5.97
C MET A 300 -6.73 -17.84 -5.18
N PHE A 301 -6.60 -18.06 -3.88
CA PHE A 301 -7.71 -18.53 -3.05
C PHE A 301 -8.61 -17.38 -2.56
N ASP A 302 -9.88 -17.67 -2.31
CA ASP A 302 -10.88 -16.70 -1.84
C ASP A 302 -10.57 -16.17 -0.43
N TRP A 303 -10.03 -17.03 0.45
CA TRP A 303 -9.57 -16.72 1.82
C TRP A 303 -8.19 -16.03 1.90
N VAL A 304 -7.54 -15.78 0.75
CA VAL A 304 -6.34 -14.95 0.65
C VAL A 304 -6.75 -13.55 0.21
N GLY A 305 -6.55 -12.56 1.09
CA GLY A 305 -6.73 -11.15 0.77
C GLY A 305 -5.63 -10.65 -0.15
N GLY A 306 -5.92 -9.66 -1.02
CA GLY A 306 -4.93 -9.13 -1.96
C GLY A 306 -3.66 -8.63 -1.27
N ARG A 307 -3.81 -7.79 -0.24
CA ARG A 307 -2.69 -7.22 0.54
C ARG A 307 -1.92 -8.22 1.42
N THR A 308 -2.42 -9.45 1.57
CA THR A 308 -1.75 -10.56 2.29
C THR A 308 -1.40 -11.74 1.36
N SER A 309 -1.41 -11.51 0.04
CA SER A 309 -1.23 -12.57 -0.96
C SER A 309 0.22 -12.87 -1.34
N VAL A 310 1.19 -12.08 -0.89
CA VAL A 310 2.60 -12.20 -1.28
C VAL A 310 3.22 -13.58 -0.97
N MET A 311 2.70 -14.28 0.04
CA MET A 311 3.13 -15.64 0.41
C MET A 311 2.38 -16.75 -0.36
N SER A 312 1.54 -16.39 -1.33
CA SER A 312 0.90 -17.31 -2.28
C SER A 312 1.64 -17.29 -3.62
N ALA A 313 1.13 -17.99 -4.63
CA ALA A 313 1.67 -17.93 -6.00
C ALA A 313 1.91 -16.49 -6.49
N VAL A 314 1.10 -15.52 -6.05
CA VAL A 314 1.23 -14.08 -6.38
C VAL A 314 2.66 -13.56 -6.18
N GLY A 315 3.28 -13.82 -5.03
CA GLY A 315 4.65 -13.38 -4.76
C GLY A 315 5.68 -14.48 -4.93
N LEU A 316 5.32 -15.74 -4.68
CA LEU A 316 6.29 -16.85 -4.73
C LEU A 316 6.73 -17.18 -6.16
N LEU A 317 5.83 -17.11 -7.15
CA LEU A 317 6.22 -17.41 -8.53
C LEU A 317 7.24 -16.39 -9.10
N PRO A 318 6.97 -15.07 -9.10
CA PRO A 318 7.94 -14.11 -9.59
C PRO A 318 9.26 -14.17 -8.80
N ALA A 319 9.21 -14.37 -7.47
CA ALA A 319 10.41 -14.50 -6.65
C ALA A 319 11.26 -15.72 -7.03
N ALA A 320 10.65 -16.89 -7.20
CA ALA A 320 11.35 -18.11 -7.59
C ALA A 320 12.02 -17.97 -8.97
N LEU A 321 11.34 -17.33 -9.93
CA LEU A 321 11.89 -17.07 -11.27
C LEU A 321 13.11 -16.11 -11.26
N GLN A 322 13.21 -15.24 -10.25
CA GLN A 322 14.39 -14.41 -10.00
C GLN A 322 15.50 -15.15 -9.22
N GLY A 323 15.32 -16.43 -8.88
CA GLY A 323 16.27 -17.22 -8.09
C GLY A 323 16.21 -16.96 -6.58
N ILE A 324 15.15 -16.30 -6.09
CA ILE A 324 14.96 -16.06 -4.65
C ILE A 324 14.49 -17.36 -3.99
N ASN A 325 15.07 -17.71 -2.84
CA ASN A 325 14.67 -18.89 -2.08
C ASN A 325 13.32 -18.66 -1.38
N ILE A 326 12.24 -19.03 -2.06
CA ILE A 326 10.86 -18.89 -1.57
C ILE A 326 10.54 -19.76 -0.35
N ARG A 327 11.21 -20.91 -0.18
CA ARG A 327 10.98 -21.77 0.98
C ARG A 327 11.54 -21.13 2.25
N GLU A 328 12.67 -20.45 2.15
CA GLU A 328 13.22 -19.66 3.25
C GLU A 328 12.32 -18.48 3.62
N MET A 329 11.68 -17.81 2.65
CA MET A 329 10.67 -16.78 2.93
C MET A 329 9.51 -17.33 3.76
N LEU A 330 8.93 -18.46 3.32
CA LEU A 330 7.83 -19.11 4.05
C LEU A 330 8.28 -19.58 5.44
N ALA A 331 9.48 -20.13 5.57
CA ALA A 331 10.02 -20.58 6.84
C ALA A 331 10.18 -19.41 7.84
N GLY A 332 10.74 -18.28 7.40
CA GLY A 332 10.88 -17.10 8.25
C GLY A 332 9.54 -16.51 8.68
N ALA A 333 8.58 -16.49 7.76
CA ALA A 333 7.22 -16.06 8.05
C ALA A 333 6.51 -17.01 9.05
N ALA A 334 6.69 -18.32 8.90
CA ALA A 334 6.14 -19.33 9.81
C ALA A 334 6.74 -19.24 11.23
N LEU A 335 8.04 -18.99 11.36
CA LEU A 335 8.71 -18.77 12.64
C LEU A 335 8.15 -17.53 13.34
N MET A 336 7.94 -16.43 12.59
CA MET A 336 7.33 -15.24 13.15
C MET A 336 5.86 -15.47 13.55
N ASP A 337 5.11 -16.23 12.77
CA ASP A 337 3.74 -16.61 13.15
C ASP A 337 3.72 -17.40 14.46
N GLU A 338 4.63 -18.35 14.65
CA GLU A 338 4.78 -19.08 15.92
C GLU A 338 5.13 -18.14 17.09
N ALA A 339 6.09 -17.25 16.90
CA ALA A 339 6.47 -16.26 17.91
C ALA A 339 5.29 -15.37 18.34
N ASN A 340 4.35 -15.12 17.43
CA ASN A 340 3.16 -14.33 17.68
C ASN A 340 1.99 -15.10 18.32
N ARG A 341 2.11 -16.40 18.59
CA ARG A 341 1.08 -17.19 19.28
C ARG A 341 1.12 -17.07 20.80
N THR A 342 2.22 -16.55 21.36
CA THR A 342 2.30 -16.25 22.79
C THR A 342 1.25 -15.21 23.19
N THR A 343 0.56 -15.45 24.29
CA THR A 343 -0.50 -14.56 24.80
C THR A 343 0.02 -13.55 25.82
N VAL A 344 1.34 -13.44 26.00
CA VAL A 344 1.96 -12.44 26.88
C VAL A 344 2.42 -11.28 26.01
N VAL A 345 1.80 -10.10 26.15
CA VAL A 345 2.06 -8.91 25.32
C VAL A 345 3.56 -8.61 25.20
N LYS A 346 4.27 -8.62 26.34
CA LYS A 346 5.70 -8.33 26.42
C LYS A 346 6.59 -9.31 25.63
N ASN A 347 6.11 -10.53 25.40
CA ASN A 347 6.83 -11.59 24.68
C ASN A 347 6.29 -11.80 23.25
N ASN A 348 5.29 -11.02 22.82
CA ASN A 348 4.65 -11.15 21.52
C ASN A 348 5.07 -9.97 20.63
N PRO A 349 5.87 -10.19 19.57
CA PRO A 349 6.43 -9.08 18.80
C PRO A 349 5.37 -8.25 18.07
N ALA A 350 4.34 -8.88 17.50
CA ALA A 350 3.24 -8.18 16.87
C ALA A 350 2.36 -7.42 17.88
N ALA A 351 2.16 -7.97 19.08
CA ALA A 351 1.42 -7.29 20.13
C ALA A 351 2.16 -6.05 20.64
N LEU A 352 3.49 -6.09 20.72
CA LEU A 352 4.31 -4.91 21.04
C LEU A 352 4.14 -3.80 20.01
N LEU A 353 4.15 -4.13 18.72
CA LEU A 353 3.86 -3.15 17.66
C LEU A 353 2.45 -2.57 17.81
N ALA A 354 1.43 -3.43 17.97
CA ALA A 354 0.05 -3.00 18.13
C ALA A 354 -0.17 -2.13 19.39
N LEU A 355 0.51 -2.45 20.50
CA LEU A 355 0.51 -1.65 21.73
C LEU A 355 1.09 -0.26 21.48
N CYS A 356 2.23 -0.19 20.80
CA CYS A 356 2.87 1.07 20.47
C CYS A 356 2.03 1.91 19.51
N TRP A 357 1.41 1.30 18.49
CA TRP A 357 0.50 1.98 17.59
C TRP A 357 -0.69 2.55 18.35
N TYR A 358 -1.34 1.72 19.19
CA TYR A 358 -2.50 2.16 19.96
C TYR A 358 -2.13 3.31 20.90
N TRP A 359 -1.01 3.21 21.60
CA TRP A 359 -0.52 4.28 22.47
C TRP A 359 -0.22 5.57 21.69
N ALA A 360 0.55 5.48 20.61
CA ALA A 360 1.01 6.64 19.87
C ALA A 360 -0.14 7.36 19.16
N SER A 361 -1.15 6.63 18.69
CA SER A 361 -2.28 7.17 17.93
C SER A 361 -3.57 7.31 18.74
N ASP A 362 -3.52 7.18 20.07
CA ASP A 362 -4.67 7.18 20.99
C ASP A 362 -5.77 6.17 20.63
N GLY A 363 -5.39 5.06 20.00
CA GLY A 363 -6.32 4.05 19.47
C GLY A 363 -7.30 4.59 18.43
N LYS A 364 -7.04 5.77 17.84
CA LYS A 364 -7.92 6.50 16.92
C LYS A 364 -7.22 7.02 15.66
N GLY A 365 -5.99 6.59 15.42
CA GLY A 365 -5.23 7.05 14.24
C GLY A 365 -4.81 8.52 14.30
N LEU A 366 -4.72 9.14 15.49
CA LEU A 366 -4.39 10.58 15.61
C LEU A 366 -2.95 10.94 15.23
N LYS A 367 -2.08 9.94 15.09
CA LYS A 367 -0.71 10.11 14.61
C LYS A 367 -0.46 9.18 13.44
N ASP A 368 0.30 9.66 12.48
CA ASP A 368 0.80 8.90 11.35
C ASP A 368 2.02 8.05 11.76
N MET A 369 2.17 6.88 11.14
CA MET A 369 3.36 6.03 11.27
C MET A 369 4.35 6.35 10.15
N VAL A 370 5.55 6.78 10.53
CA VAL A 370 6.65 7.02 9.58
C VAL A 370 7.62 5.85 9.60
N VAL A 371 7.72 5.10 8.51
CA VAL A 371 8.61 3.93 8.41
C VAL A 371 9.91 4.34 7.73
N LEU A 372 11.03 4.18 8.44
CA LEU A 372 12.36 4.63 8.00
C LEU A 372 13.33 3.43 7.96
N PRO A 373 13.39 2.68 6.86
CA PRO A 373 14.42 1.68 6.67
C PRO A 373 15.77 2.33 6.40
N TYR A 374 16.81 1.88 7.10
CA TYR A 374 18.20 2.26 6.85
C TYR A 374 18.89 1.15 6.07
N LYS A 375 18.29 0.80 4.92
CA LYS A 375 18.80 -0.17 3.96
C LYS A 375 18.10 0.06 2.63
N ASP A 376 18.87 0.25 1.56
CA ASP A 376 18.33 0.57 0.24
C ASP A 376 17.41 -0.52 -0.31
N SER A 377 17.73 -1.80 -0.12
CA SER A 377 16.88 -2.90 -0.58
C SER A 377 15.50 -2.95 0.10
N LEU A 378 15.33 -2.26 1.24
CA LEU A 378 14.04 -2.16 1.93
C LEU A 378 13.26 -0.89 1.56
N LEU A 379 13.66 -0.16 0.52
CA LEU A 379 13.02 1.07 0.03
C LEU A 379 11.50 0.93 -0.14
N LEU A 380 11.05 -0.19 -0.73
CA LEU A 380 9.63 -0.42 -1.01
C LEU A 380 8.84 -0.95 0.20
N PHE A 381 9.48 -1.15 1.35
CA PHE A 381 8.80 -1.69 2.52
C PHE A 381 7.71 -0.73 3.05
N SER A 382 7.96 0.58 3.09
CA SER A 382 6.95 1.56 3.48
C SER A 382 5.75 1.55 2.52
N ARG A 383 5.99 1.44 1.21
CA ARG A 383 4.96 1.36 0.17
C ARG A 383 4.13 0.07 0.28
N TYR A 384 4.77 -1.06 0.60
CA TYR A 384 4.07 -2.29 0.92
C TYR A 384 3.18 -2.14 2.17
N LEU A 385 3.72 -1.53 3.24
CA LEU A 385 2.99 -1.29 4.48
C LEU A 385 1.84 -0.29 4.33
N GLN A 386 1.93 0.67 3.41
CA GLN A 386 0.81 1.57 3.09
C GLN A 386 -0.44 0.77 2.73
N GLN A 387 -0.32 -0.19 1.81
CA GLN A 387 -1.48 -1.02 1.49
C GLN A 387 -1.86 -1.92 2.66
N LEU A 388 -0.89 -2.65 3.24
CA LEU A 388 -1.19 -3.61 4.30
C LEU A 388 -1.89 -2.95 5.50
N VAL A 389 -1.40 -1.81 5.96
CA VAL A 389 -1.91 -1.12 7.15
C VAL A 389 -3.13 -0.25 6.80
N MET A 390 -3.03 0.63 5.81
CA MET A 390 -4.08 1.63 5.57
C MET A 390 -5.35 1.00 4.98
N GLU A 391 -5.22 0.04 4.05
CA GLU A 391 -6.38 -0.65 3.48
C GLU A 391 -7.03 -1.60 4.51
N SER A 392 -6.25 -2.15 5.45
CA SER A 392 -6.80 -2.98 6.54
C SER A 392 -7.46 -2.16 7.63
N LEU A 393 -6.87 -1.05 8.06
CA LEU A 393 -7.28 -0.32 9.26
C LEU A 393 -8.14 0.91 8.98
N GLY A 394 -8.10 1.45 7.76
CA GLY A 394 -8.90 2.60 7.32
C GLY A 394 -10.37 2.22 7.15
N LYS A 395 -11.18 2.36 8.21
CA LYS A 395 -12.56 1.83 8.25
C LYS A 395 -13.55 2.83 8.85
N GLU A 396 -14.66 3.03 8.14
CA GLU A 396 -15.73 3.94 8.57
C GLU A 396 -16.47 3.40 9.79
N PHE A 397 -16.75 2.10 9.82
CA PHE A 397 -17.54 1.44 10.86
C PHE A 397 -16.73 0.37 11.60
N ASP A 398 -17.08 0.17 12.88
CA ASP A 398 -16.61 -0.95 13.70
C ASP A 398 -17.51 -2.19 13.50
N LEU A 399 -17.14 -3.31 14.13
CA LEU A 399 -17.88 -4.58 14.05
C LEU A 399 -19.26 -4.53 14.72
N ASP A 400 -19.52 -3.52 15.55
CA ASP A 400 -20.82 -3.28 16.18
C ASP A 400 -21.71 -2.34 15.33
N GLY A 401 -21.21 -1.86 14.19
CA GLY A 401 -21.90 -0.95 13.29
C GLY A 401 -21.82 0.54 13.68
N ASN A 402 -21.02 0.89 14.68
CA ASN A 402 -20.81 2.29 15.06
C ASN A 402 -19.84 2.97 14.09
N ARG A 403 -20.10 4.24 13.75
CA ARG A 403 -19.17 5.03 12.96
C ARG A 403 -17.96 5.44 13.79
N VAL A 404 -16.79 4.95 13.42
CA VAL A 404 -15.51 5.20 14.12
C VAL A 404 -14.50 5.99 13.29
N ASN A 405 -14.56 5.90 11.96
CA ASN A 405 -13.58 6.49 11.02
C ASN A 405 -12.13 6.19 11.45
N GLN A 406 -11.84 4.92 11.70
CA GLN A 406 -10.53 4.45 12.13
C GLN A 406 -9.50 4.51 10.99
N GLY A 407 -8.22 4.56 11.35
CA GLY A 407 -7.11 4.42 10.41
C GLY A 407 -5.75 4.47 11.10
N LEU A 408 -4.70 4.18 10.33
CA LEU A 408 -3.32 4.47 10.70
C LEU A 408 -2.56 4.79 9.41
N THR A 409 -2.35 6.08 9.15
CA THR A 409 -1.63 6.52 7.95
C THR A 409 -0.19 6.02 8.01
N VAL A 410 0.31 5.51 6.88
CA VAL A 410 1.70 5.11 6.73
C VAL A 410 2.35 5.95 5.64
N TYR A 411 3.52 6.49 5.93
CA TYR A 411 4.41 7.01 4.90
C TYR A 411 5.85 6.77 5.30
N GLY A 412 6.77 6.97 4.37
CA GLY A 412 8.18 6.69 4.59
C GLY A 412 8.89 6.40 3.28
N ASN A 413 10.20 6.55 3.29
CA ASN A 413 11.06 6.27 2.15
C ASN A 413 12.30 5.53 2.65
N LYS A 414 13.44 6.19 2.86
CA LYS A 414 14.64 5.55 3.44
C LYS A 414 15.59 6.52 4.14
N GLY A 415 16.26 6.01 5.16
CA GLY A 415 17.41 6.65 5.78
C GLY A 415 18.71 6.28 5.05
N SER A 416 19.68 7.18 4.93
CA SER A 416 19.70 8.56 5.44
C SER A 416 19.13 9.61 4.48
N THR A 417 18.69 9.23 3.28
CA THR A 417 18.17 10.15 2.24
C THR A 417 17.13 11.12 2.80
N ASP A 418 16.19 10.63 3.62
CA ASP A 418 15.11 11.47 4.14
C ASP A 418 15.55 12.50 5.18
N GLN A 419 16.75 12.34 5.76
CA GLN A 419 17.38 13.39 6.60
C GLN A 419 17.53 14.71 5.84
N HIS A 420 17.65 14.61 4.51
CA HIS A 420 17.75 15.74 3.57
C HIS A 420 16.42 16.08 2.90
N ALA A 421 15.31 15.49 3.36
CA ALA A 421 13.96 15.78 2.87
C ALA A 421 13.05 16.20 4.02
N TYR A 422 12.27 15.27 4.59
CA TYR A 422 11.19 15.57 5.52
C TYR A 422 11.50 15.29 7.00
N ILE A 423 12.70 14.81 7.36
CA ILE A 423 13.08 14.65 8.78
C ILE A 423 13.03 15.98 9.55
N GLN A 424 13.22 17.12 8.89
CA GLN A 424 13.00 18.45 9.50
C GLN A 424 11.56 18.61 10.04
N GLN A 425 10.54 18.18 9.26
CA GLN A 425 9.14 18.16 9.70
C GLN A 425 8.96 17.20 10.89
N LEU A 426 9.58 16.02 10.85
CA LEU A 426 9.48 15.07 11.97
C LEU A 426 10.11 15.64 13.25
N ARG A 427 11.24 16.33 13.12
CA ARG A 427 11.95 16.87 14.27
C ARG A 427 11.22 18.06 14.88
N GLU A 428 10.89 19.07 14.08
CA GLU A 428 10.47 20.41 14.57
C GLU A 428 9.04 20.78 14.19
N GLY A 429 8.43 20.05 13.27
CA GLY A 429 7.06 20.30 12.82
C GLY A 429 6.00 19.80 13.81
N VAL A 430 4.76 19.76 13.31
CA VAL A 430 3.58 19.32 14.06
C VAL A 430 3.81 17.90 14.62
N HIS A 431 3.40 17.66 15.87
CA HIS A 431 3.54 16.36 16.52
C HIS A 431 2.40 15.37 16.17
N ASN A 432 2.19 15.15 14.88
CA ASN A 432 1.16 14.26 14.35
C ASN A 432 1.73 12.92 13.86
N PHE A 433 2.87 12.48 14.38
CA PHE A 433 3.52 11.24 13.92
C PHE A 433 4.29 10.52 15.02
N PHE A 434 4.59 9.24 14.78
CA PHE A 434 5.64 8.47 15.46
C PHE A 434 6.50 7.73 14.42
N ALA A 435 7.76 7.45 14.74
CA ALA A 435 8.68 6.80 13.81
C ALA A 435 8.82 5.30 14.07
N THR A 436 9.00 4.52 13.01
CA THR A 436 9.44 3.12 13.08
C THR A 436 10.70 2.97 12.23
N PHE A 437 11.84 2.78 12.89
CA PHE A 437 13.11 2.52 12.22
C PHE A 437 13.23 1.04 11.88
N ILE A 438 13.68 0.73 10.67
CA ILE A 438 14.13 -0.62 10.31
C ILE A 438 15.67 -0.60 10.23
N GLU A 439 16.31 -1.26 11.18
CA GLU A 439 17.76 -1.35 11.31
C GLU A 439 18.25 -2.70 10.79
N VAL A 440 19.34 -2.69 10.01
CA VAL A 440 20.00 -3.90 9.52
C VAL A 440 21.43 -3.92 10.06
N LEU A 441 21.79 -4.97 10.80
CA LEU A 441 23.09 -5.02 11.48
C LEU A 441 24.25 -5.40 10.56
N ARG A 442 23.98 -6.20 9.51
CA ARG A 442 24.99 -6.58 8.52
C ARG A 442 24.88 -5.66 7.31
N ASP A 443 25.90 -4.82 7.14
CA ASP A 443 25.98 -3.89 6.02
C ASP A 443 26.23 -4.60 4.69
N ARG A 444 27.13 -5.59 4.70
CA ARG A 444 27.62 -6.33 3.53
C ARG A 444 27.88 -7.80 3.85
N PRO A 445 27.98 -8.67 2.83
CA PRO A 445 28.49 -10.02 3.01
C PRO A 445 29.89 -10.01 3.66
N PRO A 446 30.23 -11.00 4.51
CA PRO A 446 31.56 -11.08 5.14
C PRO A 446 32.71 -10.96 4.13
N GLY A 447 33.79 -10.26 4.51
CA GLY A 447 34.98 -10.08 3.66
C GLY A 447 34.88 -8.92 2.67
N HIS A 448 33.84 -8.08 2.76
CA HIS A 448 33.64 -6.88 1.93
C HIS A 448 33.77 -5.58 2.75
N ASP A 449 34.59 -5.63 3.80
CA ASP A 449 34.81 -4.55 4.76
C ASP A 449 35.80 -3.53 4.16
N TRP A 450 35.26 -2.59 3.38
CA TRP A 450 36.03 -1.46 2.86
C TRP A 450 35.94 -0.30 3.83
N GLU A 451 37.07 0.07 4.42
CA GLU A 451 37.22 1.25 5.25
C GLU A 451 37.30 2.52 4.37
N LEU A 452 36.50 3.52 4.70
CA LEU A 452 36.59 4.86 4.13
C LEU A 452 37.73 5.65 4.79
N GLU A 453 37.88 5.45 6.09
CA GLU A 453 38.89 6.04 6.97
C GLU A 453 39.27 4.99 8.02
N PRO A 454 40.44 5.10 8.69
CA PRO A 454 40.91 4.07 9.63
C PRO A 454 39.84 3.67 10.66
N GLY A 455 39.37 2.43 10.58
CA GLY A 455 38.35 1.85 11.45
C GLY A 455 36.90 2.31 11.21
N VAL A 456 36.58 2.94 10.06
CA VAL A 456 35.24 3.43 9.72
C VAL A 456 34.84 3.00 8.32
N THR A 457 33.69 2.36 8.18
CA THR A 457 33.09 1.93 6.92
C THR A 457 31.88 2.81 6.54
N CYS A 458 31.36 2.64 5.31
CA CYS A 458 30.06 3.23 4.96
C CYS A 458 28.92 2.75 5.89
N GLY A 459 29.01 1.51 6.36
CA GLY A 459 28.05 0.91 7.28
C GLY A 459 28.01 1.65 8.62
N ASP A 460 29.18 1.97 9.16
CA ASP A 460 29.30 2.74 10.41
C ASP A 460 28.69 4.14 10.29
N TYR A 461 28.86 4.81 9.14
CA TYR A 461 28.17 6.08 8.88
C TYR A 461 26.65 5.90 8.82
N LEU A 462 26.16 4.87 8.14
CA LEU A 462 24.72 4.62 8.04
C LEU A 462 24.10 4.31 9.41
N PHE A 463 24.77 3.48 10.21
CA PHE A 463 24.41 3.20 11.60
C PHE A 463 24.43 4.48 12.45
N GLY A 464 25.50 5.28 12.37
CA GLY A 464 25.61 6.56 13.06
C GLY A 464 24.50 7.53 12.69
N MET A 465 24.12 7.58 11.41
CA MET A 465 23.02 8.39 10.89
C MET A 465 21.65 7.92 11.41
N LEU A 466 21.42 6.61 11.51
CA LEU A 466 20.23 6.04 12.14
C LEU A 466 20.14 6.45 13.60
N GLN A 467 21.17 6.14 14.38
CA GLN A 467 21.19 6.40 15.81
C GLN A 467 21.13 7.90 16.12
N GLY A 468 21.80 8.73 15.32
CA GLY A 468 21.73 10.19 15.39
C GLY A 468 20.31 10.73 15.14
N THR A 469 19.63 10.24 14.11
CA THR A 469 18.24 10.62 13.83
C THR A 469 17.30 10.18 14.96
N ARG A 470 17.45 8.93 15.41
CA ARG A 470 16.67 8.38 16.52
C ARG A 470 16.86 9.20 17.80
N ALA A 471 18.10 9.59 18.12
CA ALA A 471 18.41 10.44 19.26
C ALA A 471 17.85 11.86 19.11
N ALA A 472 17.95 12.46 17.93
CA ALA A 472 17.43 13.81 17.67
C ALA A 472 15.90 13.88 17.77
N LEU A 473 15.20 12.87 17.25
CA LEU A 473 13.75 12.74 17.40
C LEU A 473 13.39 12.54 18.89
N TYR A 474 14.07 11.63 19.56
CA TYR A 474 13.83 11.37 20.99
C TYR A 474 14.07 12.59 21.88
N ALA A 475 15.09 13.41 21.58
CA ALA A 475 15.36 14.65 22.30
C ALA A 475 14.21 15.66 22.19
N ASN A 476 13.46 15.65 21.07
CA ASN A 476 12.28 16.48 20.82
C ASN A 476 10.96 15.79 21.19
N ASP A 477 11.00 14.84 22.13
CA ASP A 477 9.82 14.11 22.62
C ASP A 477 9.05 13.35 21.53
N ARG A 478 9.74 12.98 20.43
CA ARG A 478 9.15 12.16 19.37
C ARG A 478 9.34 10.68 19.68
N GLU A 479 8.24 9.96 19.65
CA GLU A 479 8.21 8.53 19.95
C GLU A 479 8.75 7.71 18.78
N SER A 480 9.46 6.63 19.09
CA SER A 480 9.94 5.73 18.04
C SER A 480 10.00 4.27 18.49
N ILE A 481 9.79 3.40 17.51
CA ILE A 481 10.02 1.95 17.57
C ILE A 481 11.25 1.66 16.71
N THR A 482 12.10 0.71 17.12
CA THR A 482 13.17 0.19 16.26
C THR A 482 12.96 -1.31 16.06
N VAL A 483 12.79 -1.73 14.82
CA VAL A 483 12.80 -3.14 14.42
C VAL A 483 14.16 -3.42 13.80
N THR A 484 14.96 -4.24 14.47
CA THR A 484 16.31 -4.57 14.03
C THR A 484 16.33 -5.98 13.47
N VAL A 485 16.99 -6.17 12.34
CA VAL A 485 17.25 -7.49 11.76
C VAL A 485 18.74 -7.68 11.51
N GLN A 486 19.20 -8.93 11.61
CA GLN A 486 20.60 -9.23 11.39
C GLN A 486 21.06 -8.92 9.95
N GLU A 487 20.28 -9.35 8.96
CA GLU A 487 20.57 -9.22 7.53
C GLU A 487 19.27 -9.31 6.72
N VAL A 488 19.22 -8.66 5.55
CA VAL A 488 18.10 -8.79 4.61
C VAL A 488 18.26 -10.10 3.84
N THR A 489 17.58 -11.14 4.29
CA THR A 489 17.54 -12.47 3.66
C THR A 489 16.09 -12.85 3.34
N PRO A 490 15.85 -13.85 2.48
CA PRO A 490 14.50 -14.34 2.22
C PRO A 490 13.75 -14.69 3.51
N ARG A 491 14.43 -15.36 4.45
CA ARG A 491 13.91 -15.69 5.78
C ARG A 491 13.52 -14.44 6.58
N THR A 492 14.41 -13.44 6.66
CA THR A 492 14.14 -12.19 7.39
C THR A 492 12.98 -11.40 6.78
N VAL A 493 12.93 -11.27 5.45
CA VAL A 493 11.84 -10.56 4.76
C VAL A 493 10.51 -11.25 4.98
N GLY A 494 10.50 -12.59 4.94
CA GLY A 494 9.32 -13.38 5.31
C GLY A 494 8.84 -13.10 6.73
N ALA A 495 9.76 -13.05 7.69
CA ALA A 495 9.45 -12.71 9.08
C ALA A 495 8.92 -11.27 9.23
N LEU A 496 9.51 -10.28 8.55
CA LEU A 496 9.04 -8.88 8.59
C LEU A 496 7.61 -8.75 8.06
N ILE A 497 7.30 -9.41 6.93
CA ILE A 497 5.94 -9.43 6.38
C ILE A 497 4.96 -10.03 7.41
N ALA A 498 5.28 -11.20 7.96
CA ALA A 498 4.45 -11.87 8.94
C ALA A 498 4.23 -11.06 10.23
N LEU A 499 5.27 -10.38 10.70
CA LEU A 499 5.22 -9.50 11.87
C LEU A 499 4.18 -8.40 11.70
N TYR A 500 4.23 -7.67 10.58
CA TYR A 500 3.32 -6.56 10.34
C TYR A 500 1.89 -7.01 10.00
N GLU A 501 1.73 -8.12 9.26
CA GLU A 501 0.40 -8.69 9.02
C GLU A 501 -0.29 -9.08 10.33
N ARG A 502 0.45 -9.70 11.26
CA ARG A 502 -0.08 -10.03 12.57
C ARG A 502 -0.38 -8.79 13.41
N ALA A 503 0.51 -7.79 13.39
CA ALA A 503 0.32 -6.55 14.13
C ALA A 503 -0.95 -5.82 13.68
N VAL A 504 -1.23 -5.80 12.38
CA VAL A 504 -2.50 -5.31 11.81
C VAL A 504 -3.69 -6.08 12.36
N GLY A 505 -3.64 -7.42 12.35
CA GLY A 505 -4.72 -8.26 12.88
C GLY A 505 -5.01 -8.03 14.37
N ILE A 506 -3.95 -7.93 15.19
CA ILE A 506 -4.07 -7.64 16.63
C ILE A 506 -4.61 -6.23 16.85
N TYR A 507 -4.06 -5.22 16.17
CA TYR A 507 -4.51 -3.83 16.32
C TYR A 507 -5.98 -3.69 15.94
N ALA A 508 -6.39 -4.27 14.81
CA ALA A 508 -7.78 -4.25 14.34
C ALA A 508 -8.74 -4.86 15.36
N ALA A 509 -8.37 -5.98 15.99
CA ALA A 509 -9.16 -6.61 17.05
C ALA A 509 -9.29 -5.71 18.29
N ILE A 510 -8.21 -5.02 18.68
CA ILE A 510 -8.21 -4.11 19.85
C ILE A 510 -9.07 -2.86 19.61
N VAL A 511 -9.15 -2.38 18.36
CA VAL A 511 -9.99 -1.22 17.97
C VAL A 511 -11.34 -1.63 17.35
N ASN A 512 -11.68 -2.92 17.41
CA ASN A 512 -12.97 -3.50 17.03
C ASN A 512 -13.38 -3.32 15.55
N ILE A 513 -12.46 -3.42 14.59
CA ILE A 513 -12.77 -3.27 13.15
C ILE A 513 -12.48 -4.55 12.35
N ASN A 514 -13.18 -4.75 11.23
CA ASN A 514 -12.85 -5.80 10.27
C ASN A 514 -11.62 -5.39 9.44
N ALA A 515 -10.47 -6.03 9.67
CA ALA A 515 -9.24 -5.77 8.91
C ALA A 515 -9.24 -6.31 7.47
N TYR A 516 -10.21 -7.14 7.09
CA TYR A 516 -10.07 -8.06 5.96
C TYR A 516 -11.02 -7.80 4.78
N HIS A 517 -11.92 -6.83 4.90
CA HIS A 517 -12.69 -6.28 3.76
C HIS A 517 -12.07 -4.97 3.22
N GLN A 518 -12.66 -4.42 2.15
CA GLN A 518 -12.24 -3.15 1.53
C GLN A 518 -13.41 -2.38 0.87
N PRO A 519 -14.48 -2.01 1.60
CA PRO A 519 -15.66 -1.38 0.99
C PRO A 519 -15.36 -0.03 0.31
N GLY A 520 -14.37 0.72 0.79
CA GLY A 520 -14.03 2.05 0.27
C GLY A 520 -13.55 2.07 -1.19
N VAL A 521 -12.87 1.01 -1.66
CA VAL A 521 -12.36 0.97 -3.04
C VAL A 521 -13.47 0.70 -4.06
N GLU A 522 -14.55 0.03 -3.65
CA GLU A 522 -15.68 -0.28 -4.54
C GLU A 522 -16.48 0.99 -4.90
N ALA A 523 -16.56 1.96 -4.00
CA ALA A 523 -17.16 3.27 -4.29
C ALA A 523 -16.43 4.02 -5.41
N GLY A 524 -15.09 4.02 -5.37
CA GLY A 524 -14.26 4.65 -6.41
C GLY A 524 -14.43 3.96 -7.77
N LYS A 525 -14.45 2.62 -7.80
CA LYS A 525 -14.68 1.85 -9.03
C LYS A 525 -16.05 2.14 -9.64
N LYS A 526 -17.10 2.21 -8.81
CA LYS A 526 -18.46 2.54 -9.27
C LYS A 526 -18.51 3.94 -9.89
N ALA A 527 -17.97 4.95 -9.20
CA ALA A 527 -17.94 6.32 -9.70
C ALA A 527 -17.16 6.45 -11.03
N ALA A 528 -16.02 5.76 -11.16
CA ALA A 528 -15.28 5.71 -12.43
C ALA A 528 -16.11 5.06 -13.56
N GLY A 529 -16.84 4.00 -13.25
CA GLY A 529 -17.76 3.35 -14.20
C GLY A 529 -18.86 4.28 -14.70
N GLU A 530 -19.43 5.12 -13.83
CA GLU A 530 -20.44 6.13 -14.19
C GLU A 530 -19.85 7.19 -15.14
N VAL A 531 -18.64 7.68 -14.88
CA VAL A 531 -17.91 8.60 -15.77
C VAL A 531 -17.66 7.97 -17.14
N LEU A 532 -17.20 6.72 -17.19
CA LEU A 532 -16.98 6.02 -18.46
C LEU A 532 -18.28 5.80 -19.24
N ALA A 533 -19.38 5.51 -18.56
CA ALA A 533 -20.69 5.38 -19.20
C ALA A 533 -21.18 6.72 -19.77
N LEU A 534 -21.00 7.82 -19.02
CA LEU A 534 -21.29 9.17 -19.50
C LEU A 534 -20.41 9.54 -20.70
N GLN A 535 -19.12 9.21 -20.65
CA GLN A 535 -18.18 9.43 -21.75
C GLN A 535 -18.63 8.74 -23.03
N LYS A 536 -19.13 7.50 -22.95
CA LYS A 536 -19.68 6.79 -24.12
C LYS A 536 -20.90 7.49 -24.72
N ARG A 537 -21.82 8.01 -23.88
CA ARG A 537 -22.98 8.78 -24.35
C ARG A 537 -22.57 10.09 -25.02
N VAL A 538 -21.64 10.83 -24.40
CA VAL A 538 -21.07 12.05 -25.00
C VAL A 538 -20.47 11.75 -26.37
N LEU A 539 -19.65 10.70 -26.48
CA LEU A 539 -19.04 10.33 -27.76
C LEU A 539 -20.09 9.99 -28.83
N ALA A 540 -21.15 9.24 -28.48
CA ALA A 540 -22.23 8.92 -29.40
C ALA A 540 -22.92 10.20 -29.93
N ILE A 541 -23.26 11.14 -29.04
CA ILE A 541 -23.89 12.42 -29.42
C ILE A 541 -22.98 13.28 -30.30
N LEU A 542 -21.67 13.34 -29.97
CA LEU A 542 -20.71 14.08 -30.78
C LEU A 542 -20.53 13.44 -32.17
N ASN A 543 -20.55 12.11 -32.27
CA ASN A 543 -20.49 11.40 -33.53
C ASN A 543 -21.76 11.66 -34.37
N GLU A 544 -22.95 11.55 -33.79
CA GLU A 544 -24.22 11.88 -34.46
C GLU A 544 -24.23 13.32 -35.01
N ALA A 545 -23.75 14.28 -34.23
CA ALA A 545 -23.66 15.68 -34.62
C ALA A 545 -22.66 15.91 -35.78
N SER A 546 -21.61 15.08 -35.86
CA SER A 546 -20.61 15.11 -36.94
C SER A 546 -21.11 14.54 -38.25
N CYS A 547 -22.08 13.62 -38.19
CA CYS A 547 -22.64 13.00 -39.38
C CYS A 547 -23.79 13.82 -40.03
N LYS A 548 -24.19 14.95 -39.44
CA LYS A 548 -25.16 15.89 -40.05
C LYS A 548 -24.52 16.72 -41.16
N GLN A 549 -25.32 17.14 -42.14
CA GLN A 549 -24.90 18.07 -43.21
C GLN A 549 -25.78 19.34 -43.22
N PRO A 550 -25.22 20.54 -42.92
CA PRO A 550 -23.86 20.76 -42.42
C PRO A 550 -23.65 20.16 -41.02
N ILE A 551 -22.38 19.98 -40.62
CA ILE A 551 -22.00 19.54 -39.26
C ILE A 551 -22.70 20.43 -38.24
N GLU A 552 -23.13 19.85 -37.12
CA GLU A 552 -23.82 20.55 -36.05
C GLU A 552 -22.90 20.70 -34.82
N PRO A 553 -22.19 21.83 -34.65
CA PRO A 553 -21.46 22.08 -33.41
C PRO A 553 -22.43 22.24 -32.23
N LEU A 554 -22.23 21.46 -31.18
CA LEU A 554 -23.06 21.46 -29.98
C LEU A 554 -22.40 22.23 -28.85
N THR A 555 -23.19 23.07 -28.17
CA THR A 555 -22.82 23.65 -26.87
C THR A 555 -22.81 22.57 -25.78
N LEU A 556 -22.12 22.85 -24.66
CA LEU A 556 -22.13 21.96 -23.49
C LEU A 556 -23.55 21.66 -22.99
N GLN A 557 -24.45 22.65 -23.03
CA GLN A 557 -25.83 22.47 -22.60
C GLN A 557 -26.57 21.51 -23.52
N GLU A 558 -26.42 21.66 -24.84
CA GLU A 558 -27.04 20.75 -25.82
C GLU A 558 -26.51 19.31 -25.68
N VAL A 559 -25.21 19.14 -25.43
CA VAL A 559 -24.65 17.80 -25.15
C VAL A 559 -25.23 17.23 -23.86
N ALA A 560 -25.34 18.03 -22.80
CA ALA A 560 -25.89 17.60 -21.52
C ALA A 560 -27.38 17.21 -21.61
N ASP A 561 -28.17 18.01 -22.31
CA ASP A 561 -29.59 17.76 -22.54
C ASP A 561 -29.80 16.48 -23.36
N ARG A 562 -29.00 16.27 -24.42
CA ARG A 562 -29.02 15.04 -25.25
C ARG A 562 -28.49 13.81 -24.50
N CYS A 563 -27.55 13.99 -23.57
CA CYS A 563 -27.09 12.93 -22.66
C CYS A 563 -28.13 12.57 -21.59
N HIS A 564 -29.18 13.38 -21.44
CA HIS A 564 -30.12 13.35 -20.32
C HIS A 564 -29.41 13.47 -18.95
N ALA A 565 -28.39 14.33 -18.87
CA ALA A 565 -27.57 14.51 -17.66
C ALA A 565 -27.16 15.99 -17.44
N PRO A 566 -28.13 16.93 -17.32
CA PRO A 566 -27.84 18.36 -17.10
C PRO A 566 -27.08 18.62 -15.80
N GLU A 567 -27.25 17.79 -14.77
CA GLU A 567 -26.52 17.85 -13.51
C GLU A 567 -25.03 17.51 -13.64
N ASP A 568 -24.66 16.77 -14.69
CA ASP A 568 -23.28 16.33 -14.96
C ASP A 568 -22.55 17.24 -15.96
N ILE A 569 -23.06 18.45 -16.23
CA ILE A 569 -22.49 19.36 -17.25
C ILE A 569 -21.01 19.68 -17.03
N GLU A 570 -20.55 19.76 -15.77
CA GLU A 570 -19.12 19.91 -15.46
C GLU A 570 -18.31 18.68 -15.88
N MET A 571 -18.83 17.47 -15.61
CA MET A 571 -18.18 16.22 -16.00
C MET A 571 -18.17 16.05 -17.52
N ILE A 572 -19.26 16.40 -18.20
CA ILE A 572 -19.35 16.43 -19.67
C ILE A 572 -18.29 17.36 -20.25
N TYR A 573 -18.12 18.55 -19.68
CA TYR A 573 -17.03 19.45 -20.07
C TYR A 573 -15.66 18.81 -19.85
N LYS A 574 -15.40 18.16 -18.71
CA LYS A 574 -14.12 17.46 -18.44
C LYS A 574 -13.87 16.34 -19.44
N ILE A 575 -14.89 15.55 -19.79
CA ILE A 575 -14.85 14.51 -20.81
C ILE A 575 -14.50 15.11 -22.17
N ILE A 576 -15.19 16.17 -22.60
CA ILE A 576 -14.94 16.82 -23.89
C ILE A 576 -13.53 17.40 -23.93
N ALA A 577 -13.08 18.06 -22.87
CA ALA A 577 -11.73 18.60 -22.79
C ALA A 577 -10.67 17.48 -22.90
N HIS A 578 -10.89 16.36 -22.21
CA HIS A 578 -10.03 15.18 -22.32
C HIS A 578 -10.06 14.60 -23.75
N MET A 579 -11.23 14.40 -24.34
CA MET A 579 -11.37 13.89 -25.71
C MET A 579 -10.72 14.80 -26.75
N ALA A 580 -10.92 16.11 -26.65
CA ALA A 580 -10.36 17.08 -27.57
C ALA A 580 -8.83 17.13 -27.48
N ALA A 581 -8.27 17.01 -26.27
CA ALA A 581 -6.82 16.91 -26.09
C ALA A 581 -6.21 15.61 -26.63
N ASN A 582 -7.04 14.61 -26.95
CA ASN A 582 -6.65 13.32 -27.50
C ASN A 582 -7.25 13.10 -28.91
N ASP A 583 -7.58 14.18 -29.63
CA ASP A 583 -8.08 14.17 -31.02
C ASP A 583 -9.38 13.37 -31.25
N ARG A 584 -10.15 13.12 -30.19
CA ARG A 584 -11.43 12.39 -30.23
C ARG A 584 -12.66 13.31 -30.28
N ALA A 585 -12.47 14.62 -30.13
CA ALA A 585 -13.49 15.65 -30.27
C ALA A 585 -12.87 16.92 -30.87
N ILE A 586 -13.62 17.64 -31.71
CA ILE A 586 -13.16 18.88 -32.36
C ILE A 586 -13.89 20.08 -31.78
N ILE A 587 -13.12 21.07 -31.32
CA ILE A 587 -13.66 22.35 -30.83
C ILE A 587 -13.93 23.26 -32.04
N ALA A 588 -15.19 23.49 -32.33
CA ALA A 588 -15.63 24.37 -33.43
C ALA A 588 -15.55 25.85 -33.05
N GLU A 589 -15.92 26.19 -31.81
CA GLU A 589 -15.90 27.54 -31.28
C GLU A 589 -15.42 27.55 -29.84
N GLY A 590 -14.73 28.63 -29.45
CA GLY A 590 -14.23 28.81 -28.08
C GLY A 590 -12.95 28.02 -27.79
N SER A 591 -12.74 27.71 -26.51
CA SER A 591 -11.64 26.86 -26.06
C SER A 591 -12.01 26.19 -24.74
N CYS A 592 -11.36 25.08 -24.39
CA CYS A 592 -11.57 24.45 -23.09
C CYS A 592 -11.17 25.35 -21.91
N GLY A 593 -10.37 26.41 -22.12
CA GLY A 593 -10.09 27.42 -21.09
C GLY A 593 -11.26 28.40 -20.83
N SER A 594 -12.27 28.44 -21.71
CA SER A 594 -13.45 29.29 -21.61
C SER A 594 -14.72 28.48 -21.94
N PRO A 595 -15.23 27.66 -21.00
CA PRO A 595 -16.30 26.69 -21.26
C PRO A 595 -17.63 27.31 -21.72
N ARG A 596 -17.87 28.61 -21.45
CA ARG A 596 -19.13 29.29 -21.81
C ARG A 596 -19.36 29.43 -23.32
N SER A 597 -18.30 29.49 -24.11
CA SER A 597 -18.37 29.66 -25.57
C SER A 597 -18.02 28.38 -26.33
N LEU A 598 -17.90 27.25 -25.62
CA LEU A 598 -17.45 26.00 -26.21
C LEU A 598 -18.56 25.39 -27.06
N LYS A 599 -18.27 25.21 -28.36
CA LYS A 599 -19.03 24.32 -29.23
C LYS A 599 -18.14 23.21 -29.75
N VAL A 600 -18.65 21.99 -29.77
CA VAL A 600 -17.89 20.77 -30.06
C VAL A 600 -18.68 19.83 -30.97
N PHE A 601 -17.96 19.07 -31.79
CA PHE A 601 -18.45 17.88 -32.49
C PHE A 601 -17.38 16.77 -32.42
N GLY A 602 -17.66 15.58 -32.95
CA GLY A 602 -16.75 14.44 -32.96
C GLY A 602 -15.58 14.60 -33.94
N GLY A 603 -14.46 13.92 -33.66
CA GLY A 603 -13.25 13.96 -34.50
C GLY A 603 -13.38 13.26 -35.85
N GLU A 604 -14.15 12.18 -35.91
CA GLU A 604 -14.41 11.37 -37.11
C GLU A 604 -15.88 10.89 -37.10
N CYS A 605 -16.57 10.95 -38.24
CA CYS A 605 -17.89 10.29 -38.39
C CYS A 605 -17.66 8.79 -38.61
N ASN A 606 -17.48 8.05 -37.51
CA ASN A 606 -17.38 6.59 -37.55
C ASN A 606 -18.79 5.98 -37.49
N MET A 607 -19.33 5.66 -38.67
CA MET A 607 -20.58 4.91 -38.88
C MET A 607 -20.29 3.39 -38.88
N ASP A 608 -19.67 2.84 -37.83
CA ASP A 608 -19.47 1.39 -37.71
C ASP A 608 -20.11 0.81 -36.44
N ASP A 609 -21.19 0.05 -36.65
CA ASP A 609 -21.99 -0.71 -35.68
C ASP A 609 -21.26 -1.95 -35.09
N SER A 610 -19.94 -1.89 -34.87
CA SER A 610 -19.13 -3.07 -34.55
C SER A 610 -18.47 -3.06 -33.18
N TYR A 611 -19.18 -2.62 -32.14
CA TYR A 611 -18.79 -2.88 -30.74
C TYR A 611 -20.01 -3.09 -29.82
N ALA A 612 -20.85 -4.07 -30.19
CA ALA A 612 -21.87 -4.65 -29.30
C ALA A 612 -21.33 -5.88 -28.55
#